data_AF-A0A816CPC3-F1
#
_entry.id   AF-A0A816CPC3-F1
#
_cell.length_a   1.000
_cell.length_b   1.000
_cell.length_c   1.000
_cell.angle_alpha   90.00
_cell.angle_beta   90.00
_cell.angle_gamma   90.00
#
_symmetry.space_group_name_H-M   'P 1'
#
loop_
_entity.id
_entity.type
_entity.pdbx_description
1 polymer ?
#
loop_
_entity_poly.entity_id
_entity_poly.type
_entity_poly.pdbx_seq_one_letter_code
_entity_poly.pdbx_strand_id
1 'polypeptide(L)'
;AWGKPVPSGLLKGNRWWVGNYDECLDSLYQPENKTFLQQPFDGQYCSLLLSGIIPPQILTRPLFLGICAPSSCNRQSILSLVQSLFNNSNIAEEHVHCSNDDASKQKSLSRGAIATCVVLSLLGLLVLVGTIIDLVLASRLVSGTHITSDINGHNKISATELPEIKSVTLRRHPHFRMKALLDTTPQAAVFIAQFSAVRTLRRIFTMEMKNNSDSFDFLNGVRVLSLFWVIFGHTFVFNSNYASNSVDALAWSQNIAFQLIVSGLFSVDTFFVLSGFLTAVLFVRQITKEKLTFRLFILYYIHRYIRLTPTFVLVILVSINLTPYFGRGPLYPSKQGFETDGCSHRGWWRSVLYIANLFKSDDTCLSVSWYLDNDMQFHWIAPLALIPFVIGRKSIAFIVAILFVLVSIGSVPIQRTWDISSPWITSHYIVQTG
;
A
#
# COMPACT_ATOMS: atom_id res chain seq x y z
N ALA A 1 9.11 15.00 35.16
CA ALA A 1 7.82 15.57 34.72
C ALA A 1 6.68 14.55 34.91
N TRP A 2 6.06 14.50 36.11
CA TRP A 2 4.92 13.62 36.42
C TRP A 2 3.85 14.41 37.18
N GLY A 3 3.44 15.57 36.65
CA GLY A 3 2.45 16.42 37.30
C GLY A 3 1.04 15.83 37.36
N LYS A 4 0.70 14.87 36.49
CA LYS A 4 -0.57 14.14 36.47
C LYS A 4 -0.37 12.70 35.95
N PRO A 5 -0.62 11.65 36.76
CA PRO A 5 -0.37 10.25 36.40
C PRO A 5 -1.40 9.63 35.44
N VAL A 6 -2.31 10.42 34.87
CA VAL A 6 -3.38 9.93 33.98
C VAL A 6 -3.57 10.93 32.84
N PRO A 7 -3.66 10.47 31.57
CA PRO A 7 -3.95 11.37 30.46
C PRO A 7 -5.29 12.08 30.66
N SER A 8 -5.33 13.38 30.37
CA SER A 8 -6.59 14.11 30.31
C SER A 8 -7.48 13.53 29.21
N GLY A 9 -8.78 13.44 29.46
CA GLY A 9 -9.73 12.91 28.48
C GLY A 9 -9.87 11.38 28.46
N LEU A 10 -9.50 10.68 29.55
CA LEU A 10 -9.73 9.24 29.68
C LEU A 10 -11.20 8.87 29.40
N LEU A 11 -12.15 9.66 29.92
CA LEU A 11 -13.60 9.51 29.67
C LEU A 11 -14.00 9.73 28.20
N LYS A 12 -13.16 10.43 27.42
CA LYS A 12 -13.34 10.63 25.98
C LYS A 12 -12.58 9.59 25.14
N GLY A 13 -11.96 8.60 25.79
CA GLY A 13 -11.23 7.51 25.13
C GLY A 13 -9.72 7.74 25.02
N ASN A 14 -9.15 8.75 25.68
CA ASN A 14 -7.71 8.97 25.65
C ASN A 14 -6.98 7.87 26.42
N ARG A 15 -6.29 6.99 25.70
CA ARG A 15 -5.52 5.87 26.26
C ARG A 15 -4.02 5.99 26.03
N TRP A 16 -3.57 7.09 25.45
CA TRP A 16 -2.18 7.28 25.05
C TRP A 16 -1.53 8.34 25.93
N TRP A 17 -0.60 7.93 26.79
CA TRP A 17 0.26 8.84 27.53
C TRP A 17 1.73 8.51 27.24
N VAL A 18 2.19 8.99 26.09
CA VAL A 18 3.52 8.66 25.54
C VAL A 18 4.68 9.47 26.15
N GLY A 19 4.40 10.47 26.98
CA GLY A 19 5.44 11.38 27.48
C GLY A 19 6.16 12.16 26.38
N ASN A 20 7.33 12.73 26.69
CA ASN A 20 8.20 13.34 25.69
C ASN A 20 9.37 12.39 25.39
N TYR A 21 9.30 11.73 24.23
CA TYR A 21 10.25 10.70 23.82
C TYR A 21 11.61 11.29 23.46
N ASP A 22 11.63 12.34 22.63
CA ASP A 22 12.87 12.94 22.13
C ASP A 22 13.66 13.58 23.29
N GLU A 23 12.99 14.38 24.14
CA GLU A 23 13.63 14.99 25.33
C GLU A 23 14.18 13.95 26.33
N CYS A 24 13.56 12.76 26.38
CA CYS A 24 14.06 11.70 27.26
C CYS A 24 15.39 11.13 26.76
N LEU A 25 15.53 10.95 25.46
CA LEU A 25 16.70 10.34 24.83
C LEU A 25 17.80 11.36 24.50
N ASP A 26 17.45 12.62 24.26
CA ASP A 26 18.38 13.74 24.06
C ASP A 26 18.96 14.29 25.37
N SER A 27 18.77 13.59 26.49
CA SER A 27 19.14 14.01 27.84
C SER A 27 20.66 14.00 28.12
N LEU A 28 21.47 14.57 27.22
CA LEU A 28 22.79 15.10 27.57
C LEU A 28 22.64 16.45 28.29
N TYR A 29 22.02 16.45 29.47
CA TYR A 29 22.06 17.62 30.34
C TYR A 29 23.49 17.73 30.90
N GLN A 30 24.31 18.59 30.30
CA GLN A 30 25.62 18.98 30.81
C GLN A 30 25.51 20.33 31.54
N PRO A 31 25.29 20.36 32.86
CA PRO A 31 25.32 21.62 33.61
C PRO A 31 26.76 22.14 33.68
N GLU A 32 26.96 23.42 33.35
CA GLU A 32 28.26 24.11 33.44
C GLU A 32 28.82 24.14 34.88
N ASN A 33 27.96 24.00 35.90
CA ASN A 33 28.34 23.96 37.31
C ASN A 33 28.04 22.58 37.90
N LYS A 34 29.07 21.74 38.05
CA LYS A 34 28.97 20.40 38.63
C LYS A 34 28.68 20.47 40.14
N THR A 35 27.41 20.53 40.53
CA THR A 35 27.00 20.11 41.88
C THR A 35 26.76 18.61 41.91
N PHE A 36 26.94 17.96 43.07
CA PHE A 36 26.77 16.50 43.25
C PHE A 36 25.38 15.98 42.81
N LEU A 37 24.36 16.85 42.77
CA LEU A 37 22.98 16.56 42.33
C LEU A 37 22.73 16.79 40.83
N GLN A 38 23.75 17.17 40.07
CA GLN A 38 23.71 17.57 38.66
C GLN A 38 24.62 16.68 37.81
N GLN A 39 24.64 15.38 38.09
CA GLN A 39 25.37 14.44 37.24
C GLN A 39 24.58 14.22 35.93
N PRO A 40 25.25 14.29 34.76
CA PRO A 40 24.63 13.85 33.52
C PRO A 40 24.23 12.38 33.67
N PHE A 41 22.99 12.05 33.36
CA PHE A 41 22.54 10.66 33.29
C PHE A 41 21.99 10.43 31.90
N ASP A 42 22.37 9.30 31.30
CA ASP A 42 21.77 8.88 30.03
C ASP A 42 20.34 8.41 30.32
N GLY A 43 19.36 9.04 29.68
CA GLY A 43 17.97 8.62 29.76
C GLY A 43 17.68 7.38 28.91
N GLN A 44 16.73 6.57 29.35
CA GLN A 44 16.08 5.53 28.57
C GLN A 44 14.57 5.73 28.56
N TYR A 45 13.95 5.45 27.42
CA TYR A 45 12.50 5.53 27.28
C TYR A 45 11.87 4.14 27.41
N CYS A 46 10.99 3.98 28.38
CA CYS A 46 10.23 2.75 28.63
C CYS A 46 8.76 2.92 28.27
N SER A 47 8.26 2.09 27.36
CA SER A 47 6.83 1.94 27.08
C SER A 47 6.21 0.77 27.83
N LEU A 48 5.02 1.00 28.38
CA LEU A 48 4.26 0.02 29.14
C LEU A 48 2.82 -0.04 28.63
N LEU A 49 2.30 -1.26 28.54
CA LEU A 49 0.86 -1.51 28.38
C LEU A 49 0.29 -2.01 29.70
N LEU A 50 -0.61 -1.21 30.27
CA LEU A 50 -1.26 -1.47 31.55
C LEU A 50 -2.71 -1.88 31.29
N SER A 51 -3.09 -3.08 31.72
CA SER A 51 -4.46 -3.59 31.67
C SER A 51 -4.97 -3.74 33.10
N GLY A 52 -6.19 -3.30 33.43
CA GLY A 52 -6.69 -3.50 34.80
C GLY A 52 -7.77 -2.53 35.25
N ILE A 53 -8.02 -2.50 36.56
CA ILE A 53 -9.02 -1.62 37.17
C ILE A 53 -8.28 -0.48 37.86
N ILE A 54 -8.47 0.75 37.37
CA ILE A 54 -8.02 1.97 38.05
C ILE A 54 -9.26 2.55 38.75
N PRO A 55 -9.44 2.39 40.07
CA PRO A 55 -10.63 2.87 40.75
C PRO A 55 -10.85 4.37 40.50
N PRO A 56 -12.09 4.80 40.19
CA PRO A 56 -13.36 4.04 40.24
C PRO A 56 -13.75 3.31 38.93
N GLN A 57 -12.84 3.07 37.99
CA GLN A 57 -13.15 2.65 36.61
C GLN A 57 -12.48 1.33 36.19
N ILE A 58 -13.21 0.55 35.38
CA ILE A 58 -12.70 -0.65 34.70
C ILE A 58 -12.09 -0.22 33.36
N LEU A 59 -10.79 -0.42 33.14
CA LEU A 59 -10.21 -0.23 31.80
C LEU A 59 -10.63 -1.41 30.93
N THR A 60 -11.50 -1.18 29.95
CA THR A 60 -11.91 -2.18 28.96
C THR A 60 -10.85 -2.43 27.88
N ARG A 61 -9.84 -1.55 27.78
CA ARG A 61 -8.69 -1.66 26.87
C ARG A 61 -7.42 -1.16 27.58
N PRO A 62 -6.23 -1.67 27.23
CA PRO A 62 -4.98 -1.28 27.86
C PRO A 62 -4.68 0.21 27.70
N LEU A 63 -4.10 0.80 28.74
CA LEU A 63 -3.52 2.15 28.76
C LEU A 63 -2.06 2.06 28.32
N PHE A 64 -1.65 2.91 27.38
CA PHE A 64 -0.27 3.02 26.96
C PHE A 64 0.43 4.14 27.74
N LEU A 65 1.54 3.79 28.40
CA LEU A 65 2.31 4.69 29.26
C LEU A 65 3.79 4.74 28.82
N GLY A 66 4.31 5.94 28.63
CA GLY A 66 5.71 6.24 28.35
C GLY A 66 6.41 6.85 29.56
N ILE A 67 7.48 6.22 30.02
CA ILE A 67 8.26 6.65 31.19
C ILE A 67 9.70 6.93 30.76
N CYS A 68 10.20 8.10 31.14
CA CYS A 68 11.63 8.37 31.07
C CYS A 68 12.31 7.95 32.38
N ALA A 69 13.29 7.06 32.30
CA ALA A 69 14.06 6.59 33.43
C ALA A 69 15.56 6.70 33.14
N PRO A 70 16.43 6.77 34.16
CA PRO A 70 17.88 6.65 33.94
C PRO A 70 18.22 5.28 33.35
N SER A 71 19.24 5.22 32.49
CA SER A 71 19.74 3.99 31.85
C SER A 71 20.17 2.90 32.84
N SER A 72 20.46 3.27 34.10
CA SER A 72 20.76 2.36 35.20
C SER A 72 19.55 1.58 35.74
N CYS A 73 18.32 2.01 35.43
CA CYS A 73 17.12 1.31 35.89
C CYS A 73 16.92 0.01 35.11
N ASN A 74 16.70 -1.09 35.84
CA ASN A 74 16.35 -2.37 35.22
C ASN A 74 14.82 -2.53 35.12
N ARG A 75 14.35 -3.48 34.30
CA ARG A 75 12.91 -3.76 34.12
C ARG A 75 12.17 -3.85 35.47
N GLN A 76 12.71 -4.61 36.43
CA GLN A 76 12.10 -4.80 37.75
C GLN A 76 11.94 -3.48 38.52
N SER A 77 12.91 -2.56 38.40
CA SER A 77 12.84 -1.24 39.05
C SER A 77 11.68 -0.42 38.48
N ILE A 78 11.50 -0.46 37.16
CA ILE A 78 10.37 0.21 36.49
C ILE A 78 9.03 -0.39 36.94
N LEU A 79 8.95 -1.72 37.05
CA LEU A 79 7.73 -2.39 37.55
C LEU A 79 7.41 -1.98 38.98
N SER A 80 8.41 -1.98 39.87
CA SER A 80 8.21 -1.55 41.26
C SER A 80 7.76 -0.09 41.38
N LEU A 81 8.25 0.78 40.50
CA LEU A 81 7.83 2.18 40.43
C LEU A 81 6.34 2.28 40.02
N VAL A 82 5.93 1.55 38.98
CA VAL A 82 4.56 1.54 38.48
C VAL A 82 3.61 0.97 39.53
N GLN A 83 3.97 -0.14 40.16
CA GLN A 83 3.17 -0.74 41.25
C GLN A 83 3.04 0.22 42.45
N SER A 84 4.11 0.94 42.79
CA SER A 84 4.05 1.97 43.86
C SER A 84 3.12 3.13 43.51
N LEU A 85 3.08 3.55 42.23
CA LEU A 85 2.18 4.61 41.75
C LEU A 85 0.71 4.16 41.71
N PHE A 86 0.49 2.87 41.48
CA PHE A 86 -0.82 2.25 41.29
C PHE A 86 -1.17 1.29 42.43
N ASN A 87 -0.67 1.56 43.64
CA ASN A 87 -0.71 0.66 44.80
C ASN A 87 -2.14 0.24 45.23
N ASN A 88 -3.16 1.00 44.83
CA ASN A 88 -4.58 0.74 45.13
C ASN A 88 -5.38 0.18 43.93
N SER A 89 -4.70 -0.25 42.86
CA SER A 89 -5.32 -0.71 41.63
C SER A 89 -4.85 -2.11 41.22
N ASN A 90 -5.78 -2.95 40.78
CA ASN A 90 -5.49 -4.27 40.23
C ASN A 90 -5.06 -4.10 38.76
N ILE A 91 -3.80 -3.74 38.54
CA ILE A 91 -3.21 -3.61 37.21
C ILE A 91 -2.42 -4.88 36.90
N ALA A 92 -2.87 -5.60 35.87
CA ALA A 92 -2.10 -6.64 35.21
C ALA A 92 -1.20 -5.99 34.15
N GLU A 93 0.10 -6.21 34.29
CA GLU A 93 1.09 -5.74 33.34
C GLU A 93 1.23 -6.76 32.22
N GLU A 94 1.09 -6.33 30.97
CA GLU A 94 1.18 -7.24 29.84
C GLU A 94 2.59 -7.20 29.23
N HIS A 95 3.13 -6.00 28.98
CA HIS A 95 4.41 -5.81 28.30
C HIS A 95 5.11 -4.51 28.72
N VAL A 96 6.41 -4.61 29.01
CA VAL A 96 7.32 -3.48 29.22
C VAL A 96 8.46 -3.58 28.21
N HIS A 97 8.66 -2.52 27.44
CA HIS A 97 9.75 -2.39 26.49
C HIS A 97 10.52 -1.10 26.77
N CYS A 98 11.77 -1.23 27.18
CA CYS A 98 12.67 -0.10 27.37
C CYS A 98 13.66 -0.05 26.20
N SER A 99 13.80 1.13 25.60
CA SER A 99 14.81 1.40 24.59
C SER A 99 15.74 2.49 25.07
N ASN A 100 17.03 2.21 24.94
CA ASN A 100 18.13 3.15 25.13
C ASN A 100 18.71 3.54 23.77
N ASP A 101 17.94 3.39 22.69
CA ASP A 101 18.36 3.83 21.37
C ASP A 101 18.65 5.33 21.49
N ASP A 102 19.93 5.70 21.56
CA ASP A 102 20.38 7.08 21.45
C ASP A 102 19.62 7.68 20.26
N ALA A 103 18.92 8.79 20.49
CA ALA A 103 18.25 9.53 19.41
C ALA A 103 19.22 9.84 18.24
N SER A 104 20.54 9.84 18.52
CA SER A 104 21.63 10.01 17.57
C SER A 104 22.19 8.73 16.91
N LYS A 105 22.03 7.51 17.48
CA LYS A 105 22.59 6.29 16.87
C LYS A 105 21.62 5.69 15.87
N GLN A 106 21.89 5.91 14.59
CA GLN A 106 21.20 5.22 13.51
C GLN A 106 21.46 3.71 13.59
N LYS A 107 20.40 2.94 13.91
CA LYS A 107 20.42 1.48 13.86
C LYS A 107 21.05 1.04 12.54
N SER A 108 22.11 0.25 12.61
CA SER A 108 22.79 -0.26 11.42
C SER A 108 21.78 -0.95 10.51
N LEU A 109 21.84 -0.67 9.21
CA LEU A 109 20.95 -1.31 8.24
C LEU A 109 21.12 -2.83 8.30
N SER A 110 20.00 -3.53 8.45
CA SER A 110 19.94 -4.98 8.36
C SER A 110 20.36 -5.42 6.95
N ARG A 111 20.88 -6.63 6.82
CA ARG A 111 21.24 -7.23 5.52
C ARG A 111 20.07 -7.19 4.53
N GLY A 112 18.84 -7.40 5.02
CA GLY A 112 17.61 -7.29 4.23
C GLY A 112 17.33 -5.86 3.75
N ALA A 113 17.56 -4.86 4.60
CA ALA A 113 17.42 -3.45 4.25
C ALA A 113 18.42 -3.03 3.15
N ILE A 114 19.68 -3.47 3.27
CA ILE A 114 20.70 -3.24 2.25
C ILE A 114 20.28 -3.88 0.92
N ALA A 115 19.82 -5.14 0.94
CA ALA A 115 19.35 -5.83 -0.25
C ALA A 115 18.16 -5.12 -0.92
N THR A 116 17.15 -4.69 -0.14
CA THR A 116 16.01 -3.93 -0.69
C THR A 116 16.47 -2.59 -1.28
N CYS A 117 17.38 -1.86 -0.62
CA CYS A 117 17.94 -0.62 -1.15
C CYS A 117 18.69 -0.85 -2.47
N VAL A 118 19.45 -1.94 -2.59
CA VAL A 118 20.13 -2.30 -3.85
C VAL A 118 19.12 -2.57 -4.96
N VAL A 119 18.05 -3.33 -4.69
CA VAL A 119 16.98 -3.59 -5.68
C VAL A 119 16.31 -2.29 -6.12
N LEU A 120 15.94 -1.41 -5.19
CA LEU A 120 15.34 -0.10 -5.51
C LEU A 120 16.30 0.78 -6.31
N SER A 121 17.59 0.75 -5.98
CA SER A 121 18.62 1.51 -6.69
C SER A 121 18.83 0.99 -8.11
N LEU A 122 18.78 -0.33 -8.33
CA LEU A 122 18.85 -0.93 -9.66
C LEU A 122 17.64 -0.57 -10.52
N LEU A 123 16.43 -0.57 -9.94
CA LEU A 123 15.22 -0.11 -10.63
C LEU A 123 15.30 1.38 -10.96
N GLY A 124 15.77 2.21 -10.02
CA GLY A 124 16.01 3.63 -10.25
C GLY A 124 17.03 3.89 -11.35
N LEU A 125 18.12 3.12 -11.37
CA LEU A 125 19.13 3.17 -12.43
C LEU A 125 18.54 2.76 -13.79
N LEU A 126 17.72 1.72 -13.84
CA LEU A 126 17.05 1.31 -15.08
C LEU A 126 16.15 2.42 -15.63
N VAL A 127 15.41 3.10 -14.76
CA VAL A 127 14.58 4.26 -15.14
C VAL A 127 15.45 5.44 -15.60
N LEU A 128 16.57 5.71 -14.91
CA LEU A 128 17.52 6.77 -15.29
C LEU A 128 18.10 6.51 -16.68
N VAL A 129 18.67 5.32 -16.90
CA VAL A 129 19.26 4.90 -18.18
C VAL A 129 18.20 4.92 -19.28
N GLY A 130 17.01 4.39 -19.01
CA GLY A 130 15.88 4.43 -19.95
C GLY A 130 15.49 5.86 -20.34
N THR A 131 15.49 6.78 -19.37
CA THR A 131 15.19 8.20 -19.60
C THR A 131 16.28 8.87 -20.43
N ILE A 132 17.56 8.60 -20.16
CA ILE A 132 18.68 9.14 -20.93
C ILE A 132 18.60 8.66 -22.39
N ILE A 133 18.40 7.35 -22.61
CA ILE A 133 18.27 6.79 -23.97
C ILE A 133 17.09 7.43 -24.71
N ASP A 134 15.95 7.60 -24.05
CA ASP A 134 14.77 8.22 -24.65
C ASP A 134 15.02 9.69 -25.05
N LEU A 135 15.69 10.46 -24.20
CA LEU A 135 16.05 11.86 -24.49
C LEU A 135 17.07 11.96 -25.64
N VAL A 136 18.05 11.05 -25.70
CA VAL A 136 19.01 10.99 -26.80
C VAL A 136 18.30 10.61 -28.11
N LEU A 137 17.38 9.67 -28.07
CA LEU A 137 16.59 9.30 -29.25
C LEU A 137 15.71 10.46 -29.73
N ALA A 138 15.06 11.16 -28.80
CA ALA A 138 14.23 12.32 -29.08
C ALA A 138 15.04 13.48 -29.68
N SER A 139 16.23 13.79 -29.13
CA SER A 139 17.10 14.85 -29.66
C SER A 139 17.66 14.54 -31.05
N ARG A 140 17.97 13.27 -31.35
CA ARG A 140 18.35 12.83 -32.70
C ARG A 140 17.22 12.99 -33.72
N LEU A 141 15.98 12.73 -33.32
CA LEU A 141 14.79 12.96 -34.16
C LEU A 141 14.63 14.43 -34.53
N VAL A 142 14.79 15.34 -33.56
CA VAL A 142 14.69 16.80 -33.77
C VAL A 142 15.86 17.32 -34.62
N SER A 143 17.08 16.88 -34.36
CA SER A 143 18.26 17.30 -35.13
C SER A 143 18.16 16.86 -36.60
N GLY A 144 17.64 15.66 -36.85
CA GLY A 144 17.39 15.19 -38.22
C GLY A 144 16.34 16.03 -38.96
N THR A 145 15.31 16.55 -38.26
CA THR A 145 14.30 17.42 -38.88
C THR A 145 14.87 18.75 -39.36
N HIS A 146 15.75 19.38 -38.59
CA HIS A 146 16.41 20.64 -38.99
C HIS A 146 17.29 20.48 -40.24
N ILE A 147 18.09 19.40 -40.31
CA ILE A 147 18.95 19.16 -41.48
C ILE A 147 18.13 18.97 -42.76
N THR A 148 16.97 18.30 -42.70
CA THR A 148 16.09 18.13 -43.88
C THR A 148 15.36 19.40 -44.29
N SER A 149 15.02 20.30 -43.35
CA SER A 149 14.40 21.59 -43.70
C SER A 149 15.39 22.53 -44.36
N ASP A 150 16.67 22.52 -43.95
CA ASP A 150 17.70 23.36 -44.56
C ASP A 150 18.05 22.91 -45.98
N ILE A 151 18.05 21.59 -46.26
CA ILE A 151 18.26 21.07 -47.61
C ILE A 151 17.11 21.46 -48.56
N ASN A 152 15.86 21.46 -48.08
CA ASN A 152 14.71 21.91 -48.88
C ASN A 152 14.60 23.45 -49.00
N GLY A 153 15.26 24.20 -48.13
CA GLY A 153 15.32 25.67 -48.18
C GLY A 153 16.24 26.24 -49.25
N HIS A 154 17.12 25.42 -49.84
CA HIS A 154 18.10 25.86 -50.84
C HIS A 154 17.65 25.76 -52.31
N ASN A 155 16.49 25.20 -52.60
CA ASN A 155 15.92 25.23 -53.96
C ASN A 155 15.02 26.46 -54.16
N LYS A 156 15.64 27.65 -54.20
CA LYS A 156 15.04 28.80 -54.88
C LYS A 156 15.21 28.60 -56.38
N ILE A 157 14.24 27.95 -57.01
CA ILE A 157 14.03 28.07 -58.45
C ILE A 157 12.96 29.15 -58.64
N SER A 158 13.31 30.12 -59.47
CA SER A 158 12.62 31.37 -59.76
C SER A 158 11.17 31.15 -60.19
N ALA A 159 10.27 31.96 -59.65
CA ALA A 159 8.87 32.01 -60.02
C ALA A 159 8.69 32.63 -61.41
N THR A 160 8.29 31.82 -62.39
CA THR A 160 7.51 32.25 -63.54
C THR A 160 6.69 31.07 -64.03
N GLU A 161 5.39 31.31 -64.24
CA GLU A 161 4.32 30.41 -64.71
C GLU A 161 3.57 29.58 -63.64
N LEU A 162 2.30 29.95 -63.44
CA LEU A 162 1.28 29.14 -62.77
C LEU A 162 0.89 27.99 -63.72
N PRO A 163 0.64 26.76 -63.23
CA PRO A 163 -0.72 26.47 -62.78
C PRO A 163 -0.83 25.52 -61.56
N GLU A 164 -1.99 25.59 -60.91
CA GLU A 164 -2.57 24.63 -59.96
C GLU A 164 -1.84 23.28 -59.79
N ILE A 165 -1.09 23.12 -58.69
CA ILE A 165 -0.77 21.80 -58.15
C ILE A 165 -1.24 21.74 -56.71
N LYS A 166 -2.25 20.88 -56.53
CA LYS A 166 -2.92 20.50 -55.30
C LYS A 166 -1.94 20.43 -54.12
N SER A 167 -2.39 20.95 -52.99
CA SER A 167 -1.86 20.72 -51.66
C SER A 167 -1.50 19.25 -51.41
N VAL A 168 -0.26 18.84 -51.71
CA VAL A 168 0.29 17.55 -51.29
C VAL A 168 0.75 17.70 -49.85
N THR A 169 -0.22 17.54 -48.96
CA THR A 169 -0.13 16.83 -47.67
C THR A 169 1.26 16.45 -47.15
N LEU A 170 2.04 17.45 -46.69
CA LEU A 170 3.24 17.23 -45.86
C LEU A 170 2.87 17.03 -44.37
N ARG A 171 1.76 16.31 -44.10
CA ARG A 171 1.31 15.90 -42.74
C ARG A 171 1.66 14.44 -42.40
N ARG A 172 2.43 13.76 -43.24
CA ARG A 172 3.07 12.46 -42.94
C ARG A 172 4.55 12.77 -42.74
N HIS A 173 5.13 12.78 -41.53
CA HIS A 173 5.78 11.58 -41.00
C HIS A 173 6.62 11.81 -39.70
N PRO A 174 6.07 12.30 -38.56
CA PRO A 174 6.75 12.08 -37.28
C PRO A 174 6.79 10.57 -36.93
N HIS A 175 5.74 9.82 -37.29
CA HIS A 175 5.63 8.38 -37.03
C HIS A 175 6.56 7.49 -37.86
N PHE A 176 6.84 7.82 -39.13
CA PHE A 176 7.69 6.99 -40.00
C PHE A 176 9.18 7.20 -39.71
N ARG A 177 9.58 8.43 -39.36
CA ARG A 177 10.95 8.75 -38.93
C ARG A 177 11.28 8.13 -37.57
N MET A 178 10.31 8.16 -36.64
CA MET A 178 10.38 7.41 -35.38
C MET A 178 10.58 5.90 -35.62
N LYS A 179 9.85 5.31 -36.58
CA LYS A 179 9.95 3.88 -36.91
C LYS A 179 11.31 3.52 -37.52
N ALA A 180 11.82 4.32 -38.45
CA ALA A 180 13.14 4.12 -39.06
C ALA A 180 14.29 4.26 -38.04
N LEU A 181 14.21 5.22 -37.12
CA LEU A 181 15.18 5.35 -36.02
C LEU A 181 15.09 4.18 -35.04
N LEU A 182 13.89 3.69 -34.73
CA LEU A 182 13.71 2.48 -33.91
C LEU A 182 14.32 1.24 -34.56
N ASP A 183 14.20 1.07 -35.88
CA ASP A 183 14.78 -0.08 -36.61
C ASP A 183 16.31 -0.05 -36.63
N THR A 184 16.93 1.14 -36.60
CA THR A 184 18.40 1.28 -36.55
C THR A 184 18.99 1.17 -35.14
N THR A 185 18.17 1.34 -34.09
CA THR A 185 18.63 1.23 -32.70
C THR A 185 18.68 -0.20 -32.21
N PRO A 186 19.66 -0.57 -31.37
CA PRO A 186 19.71 -1.90 -30.76
C PRO A 186 18.39 -2.23 -30.04
N GLN A 187 17.85 -3.42 -30.24
CA GLN A 187 16.58 -3.85 -29.60
C GLN A 187 16.63 -3.72 -28.07
N ALA A 188 17.80 -3.97 -27.46
CA ALA A 188 18.03 -3.76 -26.04
C ALA A 188 17.85 -2.29 -25.62
N ALA A 189 18.34 -1.34 -26.41
CA ALA A 189 18.16 0.09 -26.14
C ALA A 189 16.70 0.52 -26.27
N VAL A 190 15.97 -0.02 -27.25
CA VAL A 190 14.52 0.22 -27.41
C VAL A 190 13.74 -0.32 -26.22
N PHE A 191 14.10 -1.51 -25.71
CA PHE A 191 13.50 -2.09 -24.52
C PHE A 191 13.78 -1.26 -23.26
N ILE A 192 15.03 -0.87 -23.02
CA ILE A 192 15.41 -0.04 -21.86
C ILE A 192 14.73 1.34 -21.92
N ALA A 193 14.57 1.92 -23.11
CA ALA A 193 13.85 3.19 -23.29
C ALA A 193 12.35 3.10 -22.90
N GLN A 194 11.77 1.90 -22.76
CA GLN A 194 10.41 1.74 -22.24
C GLN A 194 10.29 2.14 -20.77
N PHE A 195 11.38 2.07 -20.00
CA PHE A 195 11.43 2.48 -18.59
C PHE A 195 11.61 3.99 -18.40
N SER A 196 11.63 4.78 -19.48
CA SER A 196 11.79 6.23 -19.39
C SER A 196 10.69 6.89 -18.56
N ALA A 197 11.10 7.66 -17.55
CA ALA A 197 10.20 8.47 -16.72
C ALA A 197 9.51 9.56 -17.55
N VAL A 198 10.23 10.27 -18.42
CA VAL A 198 9.67 11.37 -19.23
C VAL A 198 8.54 10.89 -20.14
N ARG A 199 8.78 9.83 -20.92
CA ARG A 199 7.75 9.17 -21.73
C ARG A 199 6.54 8.72 -20.93
N THR A 200 6.77 8.09 -19.78
CA THR A 200 5.70 7.57 -18.93
C THR A 200 4.87 8.69 -18.33
N LEU A 201 5.51 9.72 -17.78
CA LEU A 201 4.83 10.91 -17.25
C LEU A 201 4.06 11.65 -18.34
N ARG A 202 4.66 11.88 -19.52
CA ARG A 202 3.93 12.46 -20.66
C ARG A 202 2.69 11.64 -20.98
N ARG A 203 2.78 10.31 -21.11
CA ARG A 203 1.62 9.45 -21.35
C ARG A 203 0.55 9.52 -20.26
N ILE A 204 0.94 9.62 -18.99
CA ILE A 204 0.00 9.75 -17.87
C ILE A 204 -0.74 11.09 -17.91
N PHE A 205 -0.04 12.17 -18.27
CA PHE A 205 -0.61 13.53 -18.32
C PHE A 205 -1.20 13.91 -19.68
N THR A 206 -0.99 13.11 -20.73
CA THR A 206 -1.62 13.31 -22.03
C THR A 206 -3.07 12.80 -21.99
N MET A 207 -4.02 13.73 -22.06
CA MET A 207 -5.44 13.44 -22.23
C MET A 207 -5.75 13.24 -23.73
N GLU A 208 -5.31 12.12 -24.30
CA GLU A 208 -5.70 11.73 -25.67
C GLU A 208 -6.98 10.90 -25.62
N MET A 209 -8.08 11.45 -26.13
CA MET A 209 -9.32 10.71 -26.36
C MET A 209 -9.10 9.73 -27.51
N LYS A 210 -8.75 8.48 -27.18
CA LYS A 210 -8.62 7.44 -28.19
C LYS A 210 -10.02 7.01 -28.60
N ASN A 211 -10.44 7.38 -29.81
CA ASN A 211 -11.77 7.06 -30.34
C ASN A 211 -11.86 5.58 -30.79
N ASN A 212 -11.45 4.66 -29.92
CA ASN A 212 -11.59 3.23 -30.13
C ASN A 212 -12.91 2.80 -29.49
N SER A 213 -13.85 2.31 -30.29
CA SER A 213 -15.14 1.75 -29.82
C SER A 213 -15.00 0.55 -28.87
N ASP A 214 -13.78 0.03 -28.67
CA ASP A 214 -13.47 -1.14 -27.86
C ASP A 214 -12.85 -0.83 -26.48
N SER A 215 -12.55 0.44 -26.15
CA SER A 215 -11.99 0.84 -24.85
C SER A 215 -13.07 1.25 -23.86
N PHE A 216 -12.98 0.72 -22.64
CA PHE A 216 -13.89 1.05 -21.54
C PHE A 216 -13.29 2.14 -20.66
N ASP A 217 -13.08 3.34 -21.23
CA ASP A 217 -12.31 4.40 -20.57
C ASP A 217 -13.00 4.95 -19.31
N PHE A 218 -14.33 4.91 -19.25
CA PHE A 218 -15.10 5.29 -18.04
C PHE A 218 -14.74 4.44 -16.81
N LEU A 219 -14.31 3.17 -17.01
CA LEU A 219 -13.90 2.31 -15.91
C LEU A 219 -12.66 2.86 -15.20
N ASN A 220 -11.81 3.62 -15.89
CA ASN A 220 -10.68 4.30 -15.24
C ASN A 220 -11.17 5.40 -14.29
N GLY A 221 -12.24 6.12 -14.63
CA GLY A 221 -12.87 7.08 -13.73
C GLY A 221 -13.44 6.43 -12.47
N VAL A 222 -14.13 5.29 -12.64
CA VAL A 222 -14.64 4.49 -11.51
C VAL A 222 -13.50 4.04 -10.59
N ARG A 223 -12.38 3.55 -11.15
CA ARG A 223 -11.19 3.17 -10.37
C ARG A 223 -10.66 4.33 -9.55
N VAL A 224 -10.55 5.52 -10.13
CA VAL A 224 -10.03 6.70 -9.42
C VAL A 224 -10.93 7.07 -8.25
N LEU A 225 -12.26 7.09 -8.43
CA LEU A 225 -13.20 7.36 -7.35
C LEU A 225 -13.12 6.30 -6.24
N SER A 226 -13.06 5.01 -6.58
CA SER A 226 -12.88 3.93 -5.61
C SER A 226 -11.54 4.01 -4.88
N LEU A 227 -10.46 4.42 -5.56
CA LEU A 227 -9.15 4.64 -4.94
C LEU A 227 -9.19 5.78 -3.92
N PHE A 228 -9.82 6.90 -4.25
CA PHE A 228 -10.00 7.97 -3.25
C PHE A 228 -10.82 7.49 -2.06
N TRP A 229 -11.90 6.75 -2.32
CA TRP A 229 -12.77 6.25 -1.27
C TRP A 229 -12.02 5.33 -0.29
N VAL A 230 -11.23 4.38 -0.79
CA VAL A 230 -10.44 3.47 0.06
C VAL A 230 -9.33 4.20 0.83
N ILE A 231 -8.69 5.20 0.21
CA ILE A 231 -7.66 6.03 0.88
C ILE A 231 -8.28 6.81 2.03
N PHE A 232 -9.43 7.46 1.82
CA PHE A 232 -10.14 8.17 2.89
C PHE A 232 -10.56 7.23 4.03
N GLY A 233 -11.12 6.07 3.69
CA GLY A 233 -11.53 5.05 4.66
C GLY A 233 -10.35 4.56 5.51
N HIS A 234 -9.25 4.11 4.88
CA HIS A 234 -8.08 3.64 5.61
C HIS A 234 -7.40 4.73 6.43
N THR A 235 -7.32 5.94 5.92
CA THR A 235 -6.76 7.07 6.68
C THR A 235 -7.54 7.25 7.98
N PHE A 236 -8.86 7.23 7.94
CA PHE A 236 -9.66 7.34 9.16
C PHE A 236 -9.51 6.13 10.09
N VAL A 237 -9.62 4.91 9.55
CA VAL A 237 -9.52 3.67 10.35
C VAL A 237 -8.17 3.56 11.06
N PHE A 238 -7.05 3.80 10.36
CA PHE A 238 -5.74 3.71 10.98
C PHE A 238 -5.48 4.82 12.00
N ASN A 239 -5.87 6.06 11.72
CA ASN A 239 -5.74 7.16 12.68
C ASN A 239 -6.64 7.00 13.90
N SER A 240 -7.80 6.35 13.77
CA SER A 240 -8.73 6.14 14.89
C SER A 240 -8.11 5.30 16.03
N ASN A 241 -7.16 4.41 15.71
CA ASN A 241 -6.43 3.64 16.72
C ASN A 241 -5.58 4.53 17.64
N TYR A 242 -5.15 5.70 17.16
CA TYR A 242 -4.30 6.64 17.89
C TYR A 242 -5.04 7.89 18.37
N ALA A 243 -6.34 7.99 18.12
CA ALA A 243 -7.13 9.15 18.52
C ALA A 243 -7.24 9.26 20.05
N SER A 244 -6.92 10.44 20.59
CA SER A 244 -7.10 10.75 22.02
C SER A 244 -8.56 10.92 22.41
N ASN A 245 -9.46 11.07 21.45
CA ASN A 245 -10.89 11.31 21.64
C ASN A 245 -11.72 10.25 20.90
N SER A 246 -11.37 8.97 21.06
CA SER A 246 -12.00 7.87 20.32
C SER A 246 -13.51 7.75 20.56
N VAL A 247 -14.03 8.22 21.70
CA VAL A 247 -15.48 8.24 22.00
C VAL A 247 -16.18 9.32 21.16
N ASP A 248 -15.58 10.50 21.05
CA ASP A 248 -16.11 11.57 20.19
C ASP A 248 -16.04 11.15 18.71
N ALA A 249 -14.98 10.44 18.31
CA ALA A 249 -14.84 9.87 16.96
C ALA A 249 -15.91 8.81 16.65
N LEU A 250 -16.30 7.99 17.63
CA LEU A 250 -17.41 7.03 17.48
C LEU A 250 -18.76 7.76 17.34
N ALA A 251 -18.98 8.85 18.09
CA ALA A 251 -20.18 9.66 17.91
C ALA A 251 -20.24 10.27 16.49
N TRP A 252 -19.11 10.70 15.94
CA TRP A 252 -19.04 11.16 14.56
C TRP A 252 -19.33 10.06 13.55
N SER A 253 -18.90 8.82 13.81
CA SER A 253 -19.11 7.72 12.88
C SER A 253 -20.58 7.36 12.70
N GLN A 254 -21.45 7.71 13.65
CA GLN A 254 -22.90 7.51 13.55
C GLN A 254 -23.60 8.54 12.65
N ASN A 255 -22.93 9.61 12.24
CA ASN A 255 -23.51 10.60 11.33
C ASN A 255 -23.62 10.07 9.91
N ILE A 256 -24.74 10.34 9.23
CA ILE A 256 -24.99 9.85 7.87
C ILE A 256 -23.94 10.29 6.85
N ALA A 257 -23.40 11.51 6.99
CA ALA A 257 -22.33 11.98 6.13
C ALA A 257 -21.02 11.20 6.35
N PHE A 258 -20.79 10.77 7.59
CA PHE A 258 -19.60 10.02 7.97
C PHE A 258 -19.72 8.52 7.64
N GLN A 259 -20.95 8.00 7.50
CA GLN A 259 -21.20 6.65 7.04
C GLN A 259 -20.57 6.36 5.67
N LEU A 260 -20.43 7.37 4.80
CA LEU A 260 -19.70 7.21 3.54
C LEU A 260 -18.23 6.82 3.78
N ILE A 261 -17.58 7.40 4.79
CA ILE A 261 -16.17 7.11 5.11
C ILE A 261 -16.04 5.73 5.76
N VAL A 262 -16.92 5.42 6.72
CA VAL A 262 -16.95 4.11 7.41
C VAL A 262 -17.24 2.97 6.42
N SER A 263 -18.13 3.23 5.45
CA SER A 263 -18.45 2.33 4.34
C SER A 263 -17.32 2.16 3.31
N GLY A 264 -16.14 2.77 3.54
CA GLY A 264 -14.99 2.66 2.65
C GLY A 264 -14.54 1.22 2.38
N LEU A 265 -14.90 0.25 3.24
CA LEU A 265 -14.64 -1.18 2.99
C LEU A 265 -15.38 -1.71 1.74
N PHE A 266 -16.57 -1.20 1.45
CA PHE A 266 -17.35 -1.57 0.25
C PHE A 266 -16.77 -1.00 -1.05
N SER A 267 -15.82 -0.06 -0.97
CA SER A 267 -15.11 0.43 -2.16
C SER A 267 -14.38 -0.70 -2.89
N VAL A 268 -13.95 -1.73 -2.15
CA VAL A 268 -13.25 -2.91 -2.69
C VAL A 268 -14.15 -3.73 -3.62
N ASP A 269 -15.45 -3.77 -3.37
CA ASP A 269 -16.42 -4.48 -4.22
C ASP A 269 -16.44 -3.91 -5.63
N THR A 270 -16.19 -2.60 -5.76
CA THR A 270 -16.07 -1.97 -7.08
C THR A 270 -14.88 -2.56 -7.84
N PHE A 271 -13.73 -2.78 -7.19
CA PHE A 271 -12.58 -3.41 -7.83
C PHE A 271 -12.86 -4.88 -8.21
N PHE A 272 -13.57 -5.63 -7.38
CA PHE A 272 -13.98 -7.01 -7.72
C PHE A 272 -14.91 -7.05 -8.94
N VAL A 273 -15.91 -6.16 -9.01
CA VAL A 273 -16.81 -6.05 -10.17
C VAL A 273 -16.03 -5.69 -11.44
N LEU A 274 -15.15 -4.69 -11.37
CA LEU A 274 -14.31 -4.28 -12.50
C LEU A 274 -13.38 -5.41 -12.97
N SER A 275 -12.79 -6.14 -12.02
CA SER A 275 -11.90 -7.26 -12.28
C SER A 275 -12.63 -8.43 -12.94
N GLY A 276 -13.80 -8.82 -12.41
CA GLY A 276 -14.65 -9.87 -12.98
C GLY A 276 -15.16 -9.51 -14.37
N PHE A 277 -15.67 -8.29 -14.55
CA PHE A 277 -16.11 -7.78 -15.86
C PHE A 277 -14.99 -7.84 -16.90
N LEU A 278 -13.83 -7.27 -16.57
CA LEU A 278 -12.71 -7.22 -17.51
C LEU A 278 -12.16 -8.63 -17.81
N THR A 279 -12.10 -9.50 -16.79
CA THR A 279 -11.70 -10.90 -16.96
C THR A 279 -12.64 -11.62 -17.94
N ALA A 280 -13.96 -11.48 -17.75
CA ALA A 280 -14.95 -12.09 -18.63
C ALA A 280 -14.88 -11.57 -20.06
N VAL A 281 -14.85 -10.24 -20.24
CA VAL A 281 -14.81 -9.61 -21.57
C VAL A 281 -13.53 -9.96 -22.32
N LEU A 282 -12.37 -9.88 -21.66
CA LEU A 282 -11.09 -10.22 -22.29
C LEU A 282 -10.99 -11.70 -22.61
N PHE A 283 -11.49 -12.58 -21.73
CA PHE A 283 -11.51 -14.01 -21.98
C PHE A 283 -12.35 -14.36 -23.20
N VAL A 284 -13.58 -13.83 -23.30
CA VAL A 284 -14.45 -14.06 -24.45
C VAL A 284 -13.80 -13.52 -25.73
N ARG A 285 -13.29 -12.28 -25.71
CA ARG A 285 -12.60 -11.67 -26.87
C ARG A 285 -11.40 -12.50 -27.33
N GLN A 286 -10.66 -13.10 -26.40
CA GLN A 286 -9.50 -13.94 -26.73
C GLN A 286 -9.94 -15.26 -27.39
N ILE A 287 -10.98 -15.93 -26.87
CA ILE A 287 -11.45 -17.20 -27.43
C ILE A 287 -12.18 -17.02 -28.77
N THR A 288 -12.78 -15.84 -29.03
CA THR A 288 -13.31 -15.53 -30.36
C THR A 288 -12.21 -15.43 -31.42
N LYS A 289 -10.98 -15.06 -31.04
CA LYS A 289 -9.84 -14.94 -31.95
C LYS A 289 -9.09 -16.26 -32.14
N GLU A 290 -8.90 -17.02 -31.07
CA GLU A 290 -8.13 -18.26 -31.09
C GLU A 290 -8.90 -19.36 -30.34
N LYS A 291 -8.85 -20.59 -30.85
CA LYS A 291 -9.48 -21.73 -30.17
C LYS A 291 -8.89 -21.92 -28.77
N LEU A 292 -9.72 -22.38 -27.83
CA LEU A 292 -9.28 -22.73 -26.49
C LEU A 292 -8.22 -23.84 -26.57
N THR A 293 -6.97 -23.50 -26.28
CA THR A 293 -5.85 -24.44 -26.20
C THR A 293 -5.30 -24.48 -24.78
N PHE A 294 -4.68 -25.60 -24.40
CA PHE A 294 -4.05 -25.75 -23.09
C PHE A 294 -2.99 -24.66 -22.83
N ARG A 295 -2.24 -24.28 -23.87
CA ARG A 295 -1.28 -23.17 -23.82
C ARG A 295 -1.93 -21.85 -23.43
N LEU A 296 -3.06 -21.51 -24.05
CA LEU A 296 -3.78 -20.25 -23.80
C LEU A 296 -4.36 -20.22 -22.38
N PHE A 297 -4.82 -21.37 -21.89
CA PHE A 297 -5.30 -21.52 -20.52
C PHE A 297 -4.19 -21.32 -19.48
N ILE A 298 -3.00 -21.86 -19.70
CA ILE A 298 -1.83 -21.59 -18.84
C ILE A 298 -1.44 -20.11 -18.92
N LEU A 299 -1.40 -19.55 -20.12
CA LEU A 299 -1.01 -18.15 -20.33
C LEU A 299 -1.97 -17.17 -19.63
N TYR A 300 -3.26 -17.50 -19.56
CA TYR A 300 -4.26 -16.72 -18.83
C TYR A 300 -3.85 -16.49 -17.36
N TYR A 301 -3.44 -17.54 -16.65
CA TYR A 301 -3.00 -17.42 -15.25
C TYR A 301 -1.64 -16.74 -15.12
N ILE A 302 -0.66 -17.17 -15.93
CA ILE A 302 0.71 -16.65 -15.85
C ILE A 302 0.75 -15.15 -16.14
N HIS A 303 0.01 -14.68 -17.14
CA HIS A 303 0.02 -13.28 -17.53
C HIS A 303 -0.51 -12.37 -16.42
N ARG A 304 -1.56 -12.80 -15.70
CA ARG A 304 -2.06 -12.03 -14.55
C ARG A 304 -1.09 -12.04 -13.38
N TYR A 305 -0.50 -13.20 -13.07
CA TYR A 305 0.48 -13.34 -11.99
C TYR A 305 1.71 -12.44 -12.23
N ILE A 306 2.34 -12.53 -13.40
CA ILE A 306 3.50 -11.70 -13.77
C ILE A 306 3.16 -10.21 -13.79
N ARG A 307 1.90 -9.84 -14.07
CA ARG A 307 1.47 -8.44 -14.06
C ARG A 307 1.37 -7.86 -12.64
N LEU A 308 0.90 -8.62 -11.65
CA LEU A 308 0.59 -8.10 -10.31
C LEU A 308 1.72 -8.36 -9.31
N THR A 309 2.30 -9.56 -9.35
CA THR A 309 3.24 -10.04 -8.33
C THR A 309 4.51 -9.20 -8.20
N PRO A 310 5.16 -8.71 -9.28
CA PRO A 310 6.41 -7.95 -9.13
C PRO A 310 6.26 -6.69 -8.27
N THR A 311 5.19 -5.92 -8.51
CA THR A 311 4.88 -4.73 -7.71
C THR A 311 4.53 -5.11 -6.28
N PHE A 312 3.77 -6.19 -6.07
CA PHE A 312 3.36 -6.61 -4.74
C PHE A 312 4.55 -7.12 -3.90
N VAL A 313 5.46 -7.89 -4.50
CA VAL A 313 6.72 -8.32 -3.87
C VAL A 313 7.57 -7.12 -3.50
N LEU A 314 7.65 -6.09 -4.35
CA LEU A 314 8.39 -4.87 -4.02
C LEU A 314 7.80 -4.18 -2.78
N VAL A 315 6.48 -4.06 -2.69
CA VAL A 315 5.80 -3.50 -1.51
C VAL A 315 6.12 -4.32 -0.26
N ILE A 316 6.02 -5.65 -0.33
CA ILE A 316 6.36 -6.55 0.79
C ILE A 316 7.82 -6.36 1.23
N LEU A 317 8.77 -6.27 0.28
CA LEU A 317 10.19 -6.06 0.58
C LEU A 317 10.45 -4.72 1.26
N VAL A 318 9.76 -3.66 0.85
CA VAL A 318 9.83 -2.34 1.50
C VAL A 318 9.22 -2.41 2.89
N SER A 319 8.03 -3.03 3.01
CA SER A 319 7.33 -3.20 4.28
C SER A 319 8.18 -3.94 5.31
N ILE A 320 8.81 -5.06 4.96
CA ILE A 320 9.60 -5.86 5.90
C ILE A 320 10.94 -5.20 6.24
N ASN A 321 11.66 -4.73 5.22
CA ASN A 321 13.06 -4.38 5.40
C ASN A 321 13.31 -2.89 5.61
N LEU A 322 12.43 -2.00 5.14
CA LEU A 322 12.66 -0.55 5.18
C LEU A 322 11.76 0.18 6.16
N THR A 323 10.52 -0.29 6.38
CA THR A 323 9.62 0.41 7.31
C THR A 323 10.27 0.63 8.67
N PRO A 324 10.96 -0.33 9.33
CA PRO A 324 11.55 -0.11 10.65
C PRO A 324 12.57 1.05 10.73
N TYR A 325 12.99 1.62 9.60
CA TYR A 325 13.90 2.75 9.48
C TYR A 325 13.22 4.07 9.07
N PHE A 326 11.92 4.08 8.75
CA PHE A 326 11.18 5.28 8.31
C PHE A 326 10.91 6.28 9.43
N GLY A 327 10.92 5.83 10.68
CA GLY A 327 10.65 6.70 11.81
C GLY A 327 11.28 6.18 13.10
N ARG A 328 11.26 7.05 14.10
CA ARG A 328 11.51 6.74 15.51
C ARG A 328 10.40 7.41 16.31
N GLY A 329 10.08 6.85 17.46
CA GLY A 329 9.08 7.45 18.32
C GLY A 329 8.47 6.45 19.30
N PRO A 330 7.68 6.96 20.26
CA PRO A 330 7.12 6.15 21.34
C PRO A 330 6.07 5.15 20.85
N LEU A 331 5.47 5.39 19.68
CA LEU A 331 4.49 4.53 19.02
C LEU A 331 5.13 3.67 17.91
N TYR A 332 6.45 3.79 17.70
CA TYR A 332 7.18 3.17 16.61
C TYR A 332 8.18 2.13 17.13
N PRO A 333 8.23 0.90 16.58
CA PRO A 333 7.36 0.35 15.54
C PRO A 333 5.96 0.02 16.08
N SER A 334 4.94 0.24 15.26
CA SER A 334 3.57 -0.07 15.67
C SER A 334 3.27 -1.57 15.52
N LYS A 335 2.80 -2.20 16.59
CA LYS A 335 2.24 -3.58 16.53
C LYS A 335 0.99 -3.70 15.67
N GLN A 336 0.38 -2.59 15.26
CA GLN A 336 -0.82 -2.51 14.42
C GLN A 336 -0.54 -1.85 13.05
N GLY A 337 0.73 -1.49 12.78
CA GLY A 337 1.14 -0.80 11.56
C GLY A 337 1.62 -1.73 10.46
N PHE A 338 2.38 -1.20 9.50
CA PHE A 338 3.03 -2.01 8.45
C PHE A 338 4.33 -2.68 8.95
N GLU A 339 4.72 -2.35 10.18
CA GLU A 339 5.94 -2.77 10.86
C GLU A 339 5.78 -4.08 11.67
N THR A 340 4.67 -4.81 11.51
CA THR A 340 4.40 -5.97 12.37
C THR A 340 5.38 -7.13 12.12
N ASP A 341 5.77 -7.80 13.21
CA ASP A 341 6.67 -8.96 13.16
C ASP A 341 6.10 -10.17 12.37
N GLY A 342 4.78 -10.18 12.11
CA GLY A 342 4.08 -11.25 11.40
C GLY A 342 4.61 -11.47 9.97
N CYS A 343 4.99 -10.39 9.28
CA CYS A 343 5.56 -10.49 7.93
C CYS A 343 6.92 -11.20 7.91
N SER A 344 7.82 -10.85 8.82
CA SER A 344 9.26 -11.16 8.73
C SER A 344 9.54 -12.66 8.85
N HIS A 345 8.74 -13.36 9.67
CA HIS A 345 9.01 -14.77 9.99
C HIS A 345 7.96 -15.76 9.49
N ARG A 346 6.71 -15.36 9.20
CA ARG A 346 5.62 -16.33 8.99
C ARG A 346 4.67 -16.05 7.80
N GLY A 347 4.48 -14.78 7.41
CA GLY A 347 3.38 -14.41 6.51
C GLY A 347 3.73 -14.07 5.05
N TRP A 348 4.96 -13.65 4.73
CA TRP A 348 5.26 -13.01 3.43
C TRP A 348 5.00 -13.91 2.21
N TRP A 349 5.38 -15.20 2.28
CA TRP A 349 5.22 -16.14 1.17
C TRP A 349 3.75 -16.46 0.91
N ARG A 350 2.90 -16.43 1.95
CA ARG A 350 1.46 -16.65 1.83
C ARG A 350 0.81 -15.53 1.02
N SER A 351 1.25 -14.29 1.22
CA SER A 351 0.81 -13.15 0.42
C SER A 351 1.28 -13.27 -1.03
N VAL A 352 2.53 -13.66 -1.29
CA VAL A 352 3.05 -13.85 -2.67
C VAL A 352 2.31 -14.96 -3.43
N LEU A 353 1.80 -15.96 -2.71
CA LEU A 353 0.96 -17.03 -3.26
C LEU A 353 -0.53 -16.69 -3.28
N TYR A 354 -0.95 -15.51 -2.83
CA TYR A 354 -2.34 -15.07 -2.77
C TYR A 354 -3.25 -15.98 -1.92
N ILE A 355 -2.74 -16.50 -0.81
CA ILE A 355 -3.45 -17.41 0.11
C ILE A 355 -3.42 -16.93 1.56
N ALA A 356 -2.99 -15.69 1.83
CA ALA A 356 -2.86 -15.23 3.22
C ALA A 356 -4.22 -15.14 3.93
N ASN A 357 -5.27 -14.80 3.19
CA ASN A 357 -6.67 -14.78 3.66
C ASN A 357 -7.23 -16.13 4.16
N LEU A 358 -6.58 -17.26 3.88
CA LEU A 358 -7.01 -18.59 4.35
C LEU A 358 -6.49 -18.93 5.76
N PHE A 359 -5.60 -18.10 6.29
CA PHE A 359 -4.99 -18.28 7.60
C PHE A 359 -5.53 -17.26 8.60
N LYS A 360 -5.19 -17.45 9.88
CA LYS A 360 -5.58 -16.53 10.95
C LYS A 360 -5.05 -15.12 10.66
N SER A 361 -5.88 -14.11 10.91
CA SER A 361 -5.56 -12.69 10.64
C SER A 361 -4.22 -12.23 11.27
N ASP A 362 -3.90 -12.73 12.46
CA ASP A 362 -2.66 -12.39 13.18
C ASP A 362 -1.36 -12.81 12.46
N ASP A 363 -1.45 -13.79 11.55
CA ASP A 363 -0.31 -14.28 10.76
C ASP A 363 -0.19 -13.59 9.39
N THR A 364 -1.09 -12.67 9.05
CA THR A 364 -1.07 -11.99 7.75
C THR A 364 -0.01 -10.90 7.72
N CYS A 365 0.72 -10.80 6.60
CA CYS A 365 1.82 -9.85 6.46
C CYS A 365 1.30 -8.42 6.26
N LEU A 366 0.48 -8.20 5.23
CA LEU A 366 -0.14 -6.90 4.97
C LEU A 366 -1.64 -7.07 5.11
N SER A 367 -2.23 -6.54 6.18
CA SER A 367 -3.67 -6.67 6.39
C SER A 367 -4.45 -6.15 5.19
N VAL A 368 -4.09 -4.96 4.67
CA VAL A 368 -4.70 -4.34 3.48
C VAL A 368 -4.59 -5.21 2.21
N SER A 369 -3.68 -6.19 2.13
CA SER A 369 -3.53 -7.01 0.92
C SER A 369 -4.58 -8.12 0.77
N TRP A 370 -5.49 -8.31 1.74
CA TRP A 370 -6.54 -9.33 1.68
C TRP A 370 -7.37 -9.27 0.39
N TYR A 371 -7.62 -8.07 -0.14
CA TYR A 371 -8.41 -7.92 -1.36
C TYR A 371 -7.68 -8.47 -2.58
N LEU A 372 -6.35 -8.38 -2.61
CA LEU A 372 -5.55 -8.83 -3.74
C LEU A 372 -5.50 -10.37 -3.77
N ASP A 373 -5.48 -11.00 -2.60
CA ASP A 373 -5.64 -12.45 -2.45
C ASP A 373 -6.99 -12.91 -3.01
N ASN A 374 -8.09 -12.26 -2.58
CA ASN A 374 -9.43 -12.54 -3.08
C ASN A 374 -9.54 -12.35 -4.60
N ASP A 375 -9.00 -11.25 -5.13
CA ASP A 375 -9.04 -10.92 -6.56
C ASP A 375 -8.35 -11.99 -7.42
N MET A 376 -7.20 -12.51 -6.96
CA MET A 376 -6.51 -13.60 -7.63
C MET A 376 -7.29 -14.92 -7.54
N GLN A 377 -7.84 -15.24 -6.36
CA GLN A 377 -8.64 -16.45 -6.16
C GLN A 377 -9.92 -16.45 -7.02
N PHE A 378 -10.61 -15.31 -7.12
CA PHE A 378 -11.76 -15.15 -8.02
C PHE A 378 -11.36 -15.35 -9.48
N HIS A 379 -10.16 -14.90 -9.87
CA HIS A 379 -9.64 -15.16 -11.21
C HIS A 379 -9.32 -16.64 -11.46
N TRP A 380 -8.89 -17.39 -10.45
CA TRP A 380 -8.65 -18.83 -10.53
C TRP A 380 -9.92 -19.63 -10.78
N ILE A 381 -11.02 -19.26 -10.12
CA ILE A 381 -12.31 -19.95 -10.26
C ILE A 381 -13.14 -19.44 -11.43
N ALA A 382 -12.88 -18.23 -11.95
CA ALA A 382 -13.66 -17.62 -13.04
C ALA A 382 -13.83 -18.52 -14.28
N PRO A 383 -12.82 -19.28 -14.74
CA PRO A 383 -12.97 -20.18 -15.89
C PRO A 383 -14.02 -21.28 -15.69
N LEU A 384 -14.38 -21.65 -14.46
CA LEU A 384 -15.44 -22.63 -14.19
C LEU A 384 -16.81 -22.14 -14.71
N ALA A 385 -17.07 -20.83 -14.69
CA ALA A 385 -18.26 -20.24 -15.28
C ALA A 385 -18.03 -19.84 -16.75
N LEU A 386 -16.84 -19.33 -17.09
CA LEU A 386 -16.56 -18.80 -18.43
C LEU A 386 -16.40 -19.88 -19.51
N ILE A 387 -15.80 -21.04 -19.20
CA ILE A 387 -15.59 -22.11 -20.18
C ILE A 387 -16.95 -22.69 -20.67
N PRO A 388 -17.90 -23.08 -19.79
CA PRO A 388 -19.22 -23.52 -20.24
C PRO A 388 -19.97 -22.45 -21.04
N PHE A 389 -19.79 -21.18 -20.70
CA PHE A 389 -20.40 -20.06 -21.43
C PHE A 389 -19.92 -20.00 -22.88
N VAL A 390 -18.61 -20.10 -23.10
CA VAL A 390 -18.01 -19.98 -24.45
C VAL A 390 -18.23 -21.23 -25.30
N ILE A 391 -18.34 -22.42 -24.69
CA ILE A 391 -18.66 -23.68 -25.40
C ILE A 391 -20.15 -23.76 -25.80
N GLY A 392 -20.97 -22.78 -25.41
CA GLY A 392 -22.40 -22.72 -25.74
C GLY A 392 -23.31 -23.40 -24.72
N ARG A 393 -22.76 -23.96 -23.63
CA ARG A 393 -23.51 -24.54 -22.51
C ARG A 393 -23.90 -23.48 -21.48
N LYS A 394 -24.65 -22.46 -21.92
CA LYS A 394 -25.01 -21.29 -21.11
C LYS A 394 -25.72 -21.64 -19.80
N SER A 395 -26.60 -22.65 -19.80
CA SER A 395 -27.30 -23.08 -18.59
C SER A 395 -26.35 -23.51 -17.48
N ILE A 396 -25.28 -24.25 -17.81
CA ILE A 396 -24.25 -24.66 -16.84
C ILE A 396 -23.51 -23.44 -16.30
N ALA A 397 -23.14 -22.50 -17.19
CA ALA A 397 -22.47 -21.27 -16.77
C ALA A 397 -23.31 -20.46 -15.77
N PHE A 398 -24.61 -20.30 -16.02
CA PHE A 398 -25.51 -19.61 -15.11
C PHE A 398 -25.69 -20.36 -13.79
N ILE A 399 -25.83 -21.69 -13.81
CA ILE A 399 -25.92 -22.49 -12.57
C ILE A 399 -24.67 -22.32 -11.71
N VAL A 400 -23.47 -22.40 -12.32
CA VAL A 400 -22.20 -22.21 -11.60
C VAL A 400 -22.08 -20.79 -11.03
N ALA A 401 -22.47 -19.78 -11.81
CA ALA A 401 -22.45 -18.39 -11.34
C ALA A 401 -23.42 -18.16 -10.17
N ILE A 402 -24.64 -18.71 -10.24
CA ILE A 402 -25.62 -18.67 -9.15
C ILE A 402 -25.07 -19.38 -7.92
N LEU A 403 -24.44 -20.54 -8.09
CA LEU A 403 -23.81 -21.27 -6.99
C LEU A 403 -22.74 -20.43 -6.29
N PHE A 404 -21.88 -19.73 -7.03
CA PHE A 404 -20.89 -18.82 -6.42
C PHE A 404 -21.55 -17.70 -5.61
N VAL A 405 -22.63 -17.10 -6.12
CA VAL A 405 -23.38 -16.08 -5.37
C VAL A 405 -24.00 -16.66 -4.10
N LEU A 406 -24.61 -17.85 -4.18
CA LEU A 406 -25.20 -18.52 -3.02
C LEU A 406 -24.15 -18.88 -1.96
N VAL A 407 -22.99 -19.38 -2.36
CA VAL A 407 -21.86 -19.66 -1.46
C VAL A 407 -21.38 -18.38 -0.79
N SER A 408 -21.24 -17.28 -1.55
CA SER A 408 -20.85 -15.98 -1.00
C SER A 408 -21.84 -15.49 0.05
N ILE A 409 -23.15 -15.55 -0.24
CA ILE A 409 -24.21 -15.14 0.70
C ILE A 409 -24.22 -16.05 1.94
N GLY A 410 -24.06 -17.36 1.74
CA GLY A 410 -24.04 -18.35 2.81
C GLY A 410 -22.83 -18.25 3.75
N SER A 411 -21.72 -17.65 3.30
CA SER A 411 -20.52 -17.47 4.13
C SER A 411 -20.69 -16.44 5.26
N VAL A 412 -21.55 -15.43 5.06
CA VAL A 412 -21.81 -14.34 6.02
C VAL A 412 -22.37 -14.83 7.37
N PRO A 413 -23.46 -15.63 7.41
CA PRO A 413 -23.97 -16.15 8.68
C PRO A 413 -23.01 -17.12 9.37
N ILE A 414 -22.20 -17.86 8.60
CA ILE A 414 -21.18 -18.77 9.14
C ILE A 414 -20.08 -17.97 9.84
N GLN A 415 -19.56 -16.89 9.24
CA GLN A 415 -18.57 -16.04 9.92
C GLN A 415 -19.12 -15.45 11.22
N ARG A 416 -20.37 -14.98 11.23
CA ARG A 416 -20.99 -14.45 12.45
C ARG A 416 -21.10 -15.47 13.59
N THR A 417 -21.36 -16.74 13.29
CA THR A 417 -21.43 -17.77 14.34
C THR A 417 -20.04 -18.19 14.83
N TRP A 418 -19.03 -18.18 13.96
CA TRP A 418 -17.64 -18.44 14.33
C TRP A 418 -17.03 -17.31 15.19
N ASP A 419 -17.31 -16.04 14.88
CA ASP A 419 -16.79 -14.89 15.65
C ASP A 419 -17.33 -14.83 17.09
N ILE A 420 -18.58 -15.27 17.33
CA ILE A 420 -19.19 -15.32 18.67
C ILE A 420 -18.44 -16.29 19.60
N SER A 421 -17.73 -17.28 19.06
CA SER A 421 -17.01 -18.30 19.84
C SER A 421 -15.59 -17.90 20.27
N SER A 422 -15.06 -16.75 19.81
CA SER A 422 -13.69 -16.28 20.15
C SER A 422 -13.69 -14.81 20.64
N PRO A 423 -13.70 -14.56 21.96
CA PRO A 423 -13.86 -13.21 22.55
C PRO A 423 -12.75 -12.18 22.25
N TRP A 424 -11.70 -12.58 21.55
CA TRP A 424 -10.51 -11.74 21.28
C TRP A 424 -10.58 -11.05 19.90
N ILE A 425 -11.37 -11.59 18.96
CA ILE A 425 -11.55 -11.07 17.60
C ILE A 425 -12.57 -9.91 17.57
N THR A 426 -13.50 -9.89 18.52
CA THR A 426 -14.56 -8.86 18.66
C THR A 426 -14.04 -7.44 18.86
N SER A 427 -12.81 -7.22 19.33
CA SER A 427 -12.30 -5.86 19.55
C SER A 427 -11.83 -5.13 18.27
N HIS A 428 -11.58 -5.88 17.18
CA HIS A 428 -11.10 -5.35 15.90
C HIS A 428 -12.05 -5.58 14.72
N TYR A 429 -12.91 -6.60 14.74
CA TYR A 429 -13.87 -6.85 13.66
C TYR A 429 -15.21 -6.12 13.78
N ILE A 430 -15.61 -5.66 14.98
CA ILE A 430 -16.87 -4.89 15.16
C ILE A 430 -16.79 -3.52 14.45
N VAL A 431 -15.59 -3.03 14.10
CA VAL A 431 -15.41 -1.82 13.28
C VAL A 431 -15.52 -2.11 11.77
N GLN A 432 -15.49 -3.38 11.34
CA GLN A 432 -15.51 -3.73 9.92
C GLN A 432 -16.90 -4.06 9.34
N THR A 433 -17.93 -4.25 10.17
CA THR A 433 -19.29 -4.57 9.66
C THR A 433 -20.44 -3.94 10.47
N GLY A 434 -20.15 -2.89 11.23
CA GLY A 434 -21.16 -2.08 11.94
C GLY A 434 -21.55 -0.83 11.18
#